data_AF-A0A257K7D3-F1
#
_entry.id   AF-A0A257K7D3-F1
#
_cell.length_a   1.000
_cell.length_b   1.000
_cell.length_c   1.000
_cell.angle_alpha   90.00
_cell.angle_beta   90.00
_cell.angle_gamma   90.00
#
_symmetry.space_group_name_H-M   'P 1'
#
loop_
_entity.id
_entity.type
_entity.pdbx_description
1 polymer ?
#
loop_
_entity_poly.entity_id
_entity_poly.type
_entity_poly.pdbx_seq_one_letter_code
_entity_poly.pdbx_strand_id
1 'polypeptide(L)'
;MTDRTAIHRLQVATPLAQFIDQQVLPGTGITPEAFWAGFDAIVHDLAPQNAALLAERDRLQTAMDAWHTKHPGPIKNMAKYRAHLEKIGYLVPVPADVKVKTKNVDAELALQAGPQLVVPITNAR
;
A
#
# COMPACT_ATOMS: atom_id res chain seq x y z
N MET A 1 27.79 5.74 -4.88
CA MET A 1 26.60 6.35 -5.51
C MET A 1 26.03 5.32 -6.47
N THR A 2 24.71 5.09 -6.47
CA THR A 2 24.07 4.21 -7.44
C THR A 2 23.91 4.98 -8.75
N ASP A 3 24.43 4.43 -9.85
CA ASP A 3 24.24 5.01 -11.16
C ASP A 3 22.75 5.04 -11.54
N ARG A 4 22.32 6.11 -12.22
CA ARG A 4 20.91 6.33 -12.56
C ARG A 4 20.74 6.72 -14.01
N THR A 5 19.70 6.17 -14.63
CA THR A 5 19.24 6.51 -15.96
C THR A 5 18.04 7.45 -15.85
N ALA A 6 18.09 8.58 -16.54
CA ALA A 6 16.96 9.50 -16.67
C ALA A 6 15.94 8.91 -17.66
N ILE A 7 14.70 8.72 -17.20
CA ILE A 7 13.61 8.18 -18.02
C ILE A 7 12.38 9.06 -17.77
N HIS A 8 11.99 9.85 -18.77
CA HIS A 8 11.00 10.92 -18.60
C HIS A 8 11.36 11.83 -17.41
N ARG A 9 10.47 11.98 -16.43
CA ARG A 9 10.70 12.78 -15.21
C ARG A 9 11.33 11.96 -14.08
N LEU A 10 11.52 10.66 -14.28
CA LEU A 10 12.11 9.75 -13.31
C LEU A 10 13.63 9.71 -13.41
N GLN A 11 14.25 9.43 -12.26
CA GLN A 11 15.63 8.99 -12.17
C GLN A 11 15.61 7.55 -11.65
N VAL A 12 15.87 6.57 -12.51
CA VAL A 12 15.76 5.14 -12.16
C VAL A 12 17.17 4.57 -11.98
N ALA A 13 17.40 3.73 -10.97
CA ALA A 13 18.68 3.05 -10.83
C ALA A 13 18.98 2.24 -12.11
N THR A 14 20.14 2.44 -12.72
CA THR A 14 20.51 1.81 -14.02
C THR A 14 20.32 0.28 -14.00
N PRO A 15 20.71 -0.46 -12.95
CA PRO A 15 20.48 -1.91 -12.90
C PRO A 15 18.99 -2.30 -12.93
N LEU A 16 18.11 -1.50 -12.32
CA LEU A 16 16.67 -1.75 -12.34
C LEU A 16 16.08 -1.49 -13.72
N ALA A 17 16.46 -0.38 -14.36
CA ALA A 17 16.01 -0.07 -15.72
C ALA A 17 16.38 -1.20 -16.69
N GLN A 18 17.63 -1.65 -16.66
CA GLN A 18 18.12 -2.75 -17.49
C GLN A 18 17.40 -4.07 -17.19
N PHE A 19 17.18 -4.39 -15.92
CA PHE A 19 16.43 -5.60 -15.53
C PHE A 19 15.01 -5.58 -16.09
N ILE A 20 14.30 -4.47 -15.95
CA ILE A 20 12.93 -4.34 -16.49
C ILE A 20 12.93 -4.51 -18.00
N ASP A 21 13.77 -3.77 -18.71
CA ASP A 21 13.76 -3.74 -20.17
C ASP A 21 14.24 -5.06 -20.80
N GLN A 22 15.23 -5.71 -20.20
CA GLN A 22 15.90 -6.86 -20.80
C GLN A 22 15.38 -8.21 -20.29
N GLN A 23 14.75 -8.26 -19.11
CA GLN A 23 14.33 -9.52 -18.49
C GLN A 23 12.84 -9.58 -18.16
N VAL A 24 12.19 -8.46 -17.85
CA VAL A 24 10.78 -8.46 -17.42
C VAL A 24 9.82 -8.21 -18.57
N LEU A 25 10.07 -7.18 -19.39
CA LEU A 25 9.17 -6.80 -20.48
C LEU A 25 9.12 -7.77 -21.67
N PRO A 26 10.23 -8.45 -22.07
CA PRO A 26 10.17 -9.40 -23.18
C PRO A 26 9.12 -10.50 -22.96
N GLY A 27 8.25 -10.72 -23.96
CA GLY A 27 7.18 -11.73 -23.90
C GLY A 27 5.87 -11.25 -23.25
N THR A 28 5.82 -10.04 -22.68
CA THR A 28 4.61 -9.47 -22.06
C THR A 28 3.67 -8.78 -23.07
N GLY A 29 4.18 -8.42 -24.26
CA GLY A 29 3.47 -7.62 -25.25
C GLY A 29 3.45 -6.12 -24.97
N ILE A 30 4.17 -5.65 -23.94
CA ILE A 30 4.28 -4.23 -23.56
C ILE A 30 5.65 -3.70 -23.97
N THR A 31 5.69 -2.59 -24.71
CA THR A 31 6.93 -1.91 -25.09
C THR A 31 7.54 -1.14 -23.90
N PRO A 32 8.87 -1.04 -23.79
CA PRO A 32 9.53 -0.20 -22.78
C PRO A 32 9.01 1.23 -22.72
N GLU A 33 8.79 1.87 -23.87
CA GLU A 33 8.32 3.25 -23.95
C GLU A 33 6.93 3.40 -23.32
N ALA A 34 5.99 2.52 -23.66
CA ALA A 34 4.65 2.53 -23.07
C ALA A 34 4.68 2.25 -21.56
N PHE A 35 5.51 1.30 -21.12
CA PHE A 35 5.68 0.99 -19.70
C PHE A 35 6.18 2.21 -18.92
N TRP A 36 7.30 2.79 -19.36
CA TRP A 36 7.96 3.87 -18.63
C TRP A 36 7.16 5.17 -18.66
N ALA A 37 6.49 5.49 -19.77
CA ALA A 37 5.60 6.64 -19.84
C ALA A 37 4.40 6.47 -18.89
N GLY A 38 3.79 5.28 -18.86
CA GLY A 38 2.68 4.97 -17.95
C GLY A 38 3.10 4.99 -16.48
N PHE A 39 4.25 4.38 -16.17
CA PHE A 39 4.78 4.35 -14.81
C PHE A 39 5.15 5.75 -14.31
N ASP A 40 5.81 6.57 -15.14
CA ASP A 40 6.11 7.96 -14.85
C ASP A 40 4.84 8.76 -14.52
N ALA A 41 3.78 8.63 -15.33
CA ALA A 41 2.50 9.29 -15.06
C ALA A 41 1.90 8.86 -13.70
N ILE A 42 1.81 7.55 -13.45
CA ILE A 42 1.22 7.00 -12.23
C ILE A 42 2.00 7.45 -10.99
N VAL A 43 3.33 7.43 -11.03
CA VAL A 43 4.17 7.87 -9.90
C VAL A 43 3.89 9.34 -9.58
N HIS A 44 3.85 10.22 -10.57
CA HIS A 44 3.61 11.65 -10.33
C HIS A 44 2.20 11.94 -9.81
N ASP A 45 1.21 11.20 -10.31
CA ASP A 45 -0.18 11.41 -9.91
C ASP A 45 -0.48 10.85 -8.51
N LEU A 46 0.09 9.70 -8.16
CA LEU A 46 -0.26 8.96 -6.94
C LEU A 46 0.76 9.08 -5.81
N ALA A 47 2.01 9.46 -6.05
CA ALA A 47 2.99 9.62 -4.98
C ALA A 47 2.58 10.68 -3.93
N PRO A 48 2.02 11.85 -4.30
CA PRO A 48 1.52 12.81 -3.31
C PRO A 48 0.39 12.24 -2.46
N GLN A 49 -0.52 11.46 -3.06
CA GLN A 49 -1.62 10.82 -2.35
C GLN A 49 -1.10 9.74 -1.38
N ASN A 50 -0.13 8.93 -1.82
CA ASN A 50 0.51 7.92 -0.97
C ASN A 50 1.21 8.55 0.23
N ALA A 51 1.97 9.64 0.01
CA ALA A 51 2.59 10.39 1.09
C ALA A 51 1.56 10.96 2.08
N ALA A 52 0.44 11.48 1.59
CA ALA A 52 -0.66 11.95 2.43
C ALA A 52 -1.30 10.82 3.26
N LEU A 53 -1.44 9.62 2.69
CA LEU A 53 -1.94 8.45 3.42
C LEU A 53 -1.00 8.01 4.54
N LEU A 54 0.32 8.11 4.35
CA LEU A 54 1.29 7.85 5.40
C LEU A 54 1.21 8.91 6.51
N ALA A 55 1.14 10.19 6.14
CA ALA A 55 0.97 11.28 7.10
C ALA A 55 -0.33 11.15 7.90
N GLU A 56 -1.41 10.64 7.29
CA GLU A 56 -2.67 10.38 7.97
C GLU A 56 -2.53 9.26 9.03
N ARG A 57 -1.73 8.21 8.75
CA ARG A 57 -1.43 7.18 9.76
C ARG A 57 -0.68 7.79 10.94
N ASP A 58 0.31 8.63 10.69
CA ASP A 58 1.08 9.30 11.74
C ASP A 58 0.20 10.22 12.59
N ARG A 59 -0.71 10.96 11.94
CA ARG A 59 -1.68 11.84 12.61
C ARG A 59 -2.61 11.04 13.52
N LEU A 60 -3.14 9.91 13.04
CA LEU A 60 -4.00 9.02 13.83
C LEU A 60 -3.24 8.45 15.03
N GLN A 61 -2.03 7.95 14.83
CA GLN A 61 -1.19 7.43 15.92
C GLN A 61 -0.89 8.52 16.96
N THR A 62 -0.47 9.69 16.53
CA THR A 62 -0.19 10.84 17.42
C THR A 62 -1.43 11.23 18.24
N ALA A 63 -2.62 11.19 17.64
CA ALA A 63 -3.86 11.50 18.34
C ALA A 63 -4.20 10.44 19.40
N MET A 64 -4.01 9.15 19.08
CA MET A 64 -4.18 8.06 20.04
C MET A 64 -3.17 8.16 21.19
N ASP A 65 -1.90 8.44 20.89
CA ASP A 65 -0.85 8.61 21.88
C ASP A 65 -1.19 9.75 22.84
N ALA A 66 -1.59 10.92 22.30
CA ALA A 66 -2.01 12.07 23.10
C ALA A 66 -3.23 11.77 23.99
N TRP A 67 -4.15 10.92 23.53
CA TRP A 67 -5.27 10.47 24.34
C TRP A 67 -4.77 9.61 25.51
N HIS A 68 -3.91 8.63 25.26
CA HIS A 68 -3.38 7.73 26.29
C HIS A 68 -2.45 8.45 27.29
N THR A 69 -1.65 9.43 26.86
CA THR A 69 -0.84 10.26 27.78
C THR A 69 -1.72 11.00 28.78
N LYS A 70 -2.90 11.49 28.35
CA LYS A 70 -3.86 12.20 29.22
C LYS A 70 -4.71 11.26 30.08
N HIS A 71 -4.79 9.98 29.72
CA HIS A 71 -5.59 8.97 30.40
C HIS A 71 -4.73 7.73 30.70
N PRO A 72 -3.77 7.84 31.62
CA PRO A 72 -2.81 6.78 31.88
C PRO A 72 -3.49 5.53 32.48
N GLY A 73 -2.95 4.37 32.12
CA GLY A 73 -3.44 3.08 32.57
C GLY A 73 -4.63 2.56 31.75
N PRO A 74 -5.35 1.55 32.27
CA PRO A 74 -6.46 0.93 31.56
C PRO A 74 -7.59 1.92 31.27
N ILE A 75 -8.26 1.76 30.13
CA ILE A 75 -9.36 2.63 29.74
C ILE A 75 -10.59 2.32 30.60
N LYS A 76 -10.92 3.24 31.51
CA LYS A 76 -12.06 3.09 32.43
C LYS A 76 -13.42 3.39 31.80
N ASN A 77 -13.45 4.14 30.69
CA ASN A 77 -14.68 4.52 30.00
C ASN A 77 -14.56 4.29 28.49
N MET A 78 -15.07 3.14 28.03
CA MET A 78 -15.06 2.76 26.62
C MET A 78 -15.87 3.69 25.72
N ALA A 79 -17.02 4.19 26.19
CA ALA A 79 -17.86 5.09 25.38
C ALA A 79 -17.11 6.38 25.03
N LYS A 80 -16.36 6.96 25.97
CA LYS A 80 -15.54 8.15 25.72
C LYS A 80 -14.37 7.86 24.78
N TYR A 81 -13.72 6.71 24.91
CA TYR A 81 -12.63 6.34 24.02
C TYR A 81 -13.11 6.10 22.59
N ARG A 82 -14.22 5.37 22.42
CA ARG A 82 -14.85 5.18 21.11
C ARG A 82 -15.22 6.51 20.46
N ALA A 83 -15.87 7.42 21.20
CA ALA A 83 -16.21 8.75 20.69
C ALA A 83 -14.97 9.54 20.27
N HIS A 84 -13.83 9.36 20.94
CA HIS A 84 -12.56 9.94 20.51
C HIS A 84 -12.08 9.33 19.18
N LEU A 85 -12.08 7.99 19.05
CA LEU A 85 -11.67 7.30 17.83
C LEU A 85 -12.56 7.68 16.62
N GLU A 86 -13.86 7.83 16.83
CA GLU A 86 -14.79 8.33 15.81
C GLU A 86 -14.48 9.79 15.46
N LYS A 87 -14.25 10.65 16.47
CA LYS A 87 -13.90 12.07 16.26
C LYS A 87 -12.62 12.27 15.45
N ILE A 88 -11.60 11.44 15.67
CA ILE A 88 -10.33 11.54 14.93
C ILE A 88 -10.39 10.85 13.57
N GLY A 89 -11.50 10.22 13.20
CA GLY A 89 -11.67 9.51 11.93
C GLY A 89 -11.04 8.12 11.89
N TYR A 90 -10.61 7.57 13.03
CA TYR A 90 -10.08 6.21 13.11
C TYR A 90 -11.21 5.18 12.95
N LEU A 91 -12.33 5.40 13.66
CA LEU A 91 -13.55 4.63 13.46
C LEU A 91 -14.48 5.39 12.51
N VAL A 92 -14.88 4.73 11.43
CA VAL A 92 -15.80 5.25 10.44
C VAL A 92 -17.12 4.48 10.48
N PRO A 93 -18.23 5.04 9.98
CA PRO A 93 -19.49 4.33 9.87
C PRO A 93 -19.33 3.03 9.08
N VAL A 94 -19.91 1.95 9.59
CA VAL A 94 -19.92 0.66 8.91
C VAL A 94 -20.89 0.76 7.72
N PRO A 95 -20.48 0.39 6.49
CA PRO A 95 -21.39 0.34 5.36
C PRO A 95 -22.48 -0.71 5.60
N ALA A 96 -23.73 -0.41 5.21
CA ALA A 96 -24.88 -1.27 5.45
C ALA A 96 -24.76 -2.63 4.73
N ASP A 97 -24.32 -2.60 3.47
CA ASP A 97 -24.16 -3.78 2.63
C ASP A 97 -22.83 -3.72 1.87
N VAL A 98 -22.11 -4.84 1.85
CA VAL A 98 -20.87 -4.99 1.08
C VAL A 98 -20.93 -6.28 0.29
N LYS A 99 -20.68 -6.19 -1.02
CA LYS A 99 -20.57 -7.35 -1.91
C LYS A 99 -19.34 -7.23 -2.80
N VAL A 100 -18.47 -8.23 -2.72
CA VAL A 100 -17.31 -8.35 -3.62
C VAL A 100 -17.77 -8.66 -5.04
N LYS A 101 -17.10 -8.07 -6.04
CA LYS A 101 -17.44 -8.22 -7.47
C LYS A 101 -16.34 -8.91 -8.27
N THR A 102 -15.28 -9.36 -7.61
CA THR A 102 -14.09 -9.95 -8.22
C THR A 102 -14.46 -11.23 -8.98
N LYS A 103 -13.89 -11.41 -10.17
CA LYS A 103 -14.11 -12.57 -11.05
C LYS A 103 -12.75 -13.18 -11.41
N ASN A 104 -12.78 -14.41 -11.94
CA ASN A 104 -11.59 -15.14 -12.39
C ASN A 104 -10.56 -15.34 -11.27
N VAL A 105 -11.04 -15.82 -10.12
CA VAL A 105 -10.20 -16.12 -8.94
C VAL A 105 -9.99 -17.64 -8.88
N ASP A 106 -8.75 -18.07 -8.69
CA ASP A 106 -8.40 -19.49 -8.52
C ASP A 106 -9.14 -20.13 -7.34
N ALA A 107 -9.39 -21.44 -7.43
CA ALA A 107 -10.20 -22.18 -6.47
C ALA A 107 -9.55 -22.22 -5.07
N GLU A 108 -8.23 -22.20 -5.01
CA GLU A 108 -7.40 -22.16 -3.80
C GLU A 108 -7.68 -20.91 -2.96
N LEU A 109 -8.10 -19.80 -3.61
CA LEU A 109 -8.49 -18.56 -2.93
C LEU A 109 -10.01 -18.44 -2.76
N ALA A 110 -10.80 -18.94 -3.71
CA ALA A 110 -12.24 -18.68 -3.76
C ALA A 110 -13.10 -19.75 -3.08
N LEU A 111 -12.67 -21.02 -3.07
CA LEU A 111 -13.52 -22.17 -2.76
C LEU A 111 -12.93 -23.12 -1.72
N GLN A 112 -11.60 -23.22 -1.64
CA GLN A 112 -10.90 -24.17 -0.78
C GLN A 112 -10.38 -23.49 0.48
N ALA A 113 -10.43 -24.19 1.62
CA ALA A 113 -9.77 -23.78 2.84
C ALA A 113 -8.45 -24.55 2.99
N GLY A 114 -7.37 -23.84 3.31
CA GLY A 114 -6.05 -24.43 3.46
C GLY A 114 -5.06 -23.51 4.18
N PRO A 115 -3.88 -24.03 4.57
CA PRO A 115 -2.83 -23.21 5.19
C PRO A 115 -2.24 -22.21 4.18
N GLN A 116 -1.86 -21.03 4.67
CA GLN A 116 -1.11 -20.03 3.90
C GLN A 116 0.32 -19.90 4.44
N LEU A 117 1.30 -20.23 3.61
CA LEU A 117 2.71 -20.05 3.94
C LEU A 117 3.17 -18.62 3.61
N VAL A 118 4.02 -18.05 4.46
CA VAL A 118 4.66 -16.75 4.25
C VAL A 118 6.17 -16.92 4.27
N VAL A 119 6.82 -16.60 3.14
CA VAL A 119 8.27 -16.74 2.94
C VAL A 119 8.88 -15.49 2.28
N PRO A 120 10.17 -15.20 2.52
CA PRO A 120 10.84 -14.05 1.92
C PRO A 120 11.21 -14.34 0.45
N ILE A 121 10.68 -13.53 -0.48
CA ILE A 121 10.95 -13.68 -1.93
C ILE A 121 12.44 -13.53 -2.29
N THR A 122 13.24 -12.89 -1.45
CA THR A 122 14.68 -12.71 -1.64
C THR A 122 15.50 -13.97 -1.38
N ASN A 123 14.90 -15.01 -0.80
CA ASN A 123 15.53 -16.31 -0.64
C ASN A 123 14.94 -17.29 -1.66
N ALA A 124 15.77 -17.69 -2.62
CA ALA A 124 15.38 -18.66 -3.65
C ALA A 124 15.42 -20.13 -3.17
N ARG A 125 15.85 -20.38 -1.93
CA ARG A 125 15.84 -21.71 -1.28
C ARG A 125 14.60 -21.88 -0.42
#